data_AF-A0A6I2XKC8-F1
#
_entry.id   AF-A0A6I2XKC8-F1
#
_cell.length_a   1.000
_cell.length_b   1.000
_cell.length_c   1.000
_cell.angle_alpha   90.00
_cell.angle_beta   90.00
_cell.angle_gamma   90.00
#
_symmetry.space_group_name_H-M   'P 1'
#
loop_
_entity.id
_entity.type
_entity.pdbx_description
1 polymer ?
#
loop_
_entity_poly.entity_id
_entity_poly.type
_entity_poly.pdbx_seq_one_letter_code
_entity_poly.pdbx_strand_id
1 'polypeptide(L)' 'MDFSYAQAVLIGAIQGITELFPISSLGHAVLVPAWVGGQWSNFTTDPNSPYLVATIALHTASALALFIVFRKRWAG' A
#
# COMPACT_ATOMS: atom_id res chain seq x y z
N MET A 1 12.33 7.27 14.67
CA MET A 1 11.15 8.13 14.86
C MET A 1 10.02 7.42 14.15
N ASP A 2 9.02 7.02 14.93
CA ASP A 2 8.19 5.86 14.61
C ASP A 2 7.03 6.24 13.69
N PHE A 3 6.82 5.42 12.68
CA PHE A 3 5.66 5.48 11.80
C PHE A 3 4.40 5.32 12.64
N SER A 4 3.54 6.33 12.70
CA SER A 4 2.38 6.28 13.59
C SER A 4 1.33 5.29 13.07
N TYR A 5 0.57 4.68 13.98
CA TYR A 5 -0.55 3.81 13.60
C TYR A 5 -1.58 4.51 12.71
N ALA A 6 -1.79 5.82 12.90
CA ALA A 6 -2.68 6.62 12.06
C ALA A 6 -2.17 6.73 10.61
N GLN A 7 -0.86 6.92 10.42
CA GLN A 7 -0.24 6.92 9.09
C GLN A 7 -0.33 5.55 8.43
N ALA A 8 -0.14 4.46 9.19
CA ALA A 8 -0.30 3.10 8.70
C ALA A 8 -1.72 2.79 8.22
N VAL A 9 -2.74 3.20 8.99
CA VAL A 9 -4.16 3.03 8.60
C VAL A 9 -4.49 3.84 7.35
N LEU A 10 -4.05 5.11 7.28
CA LEU A 10 -4.31 5.96 6.12
C LEU A 10 -3.67 5.41 4.84
N ILE A 11 -2.42 4.96 4.92
CA ILE A 11 -1.72 4.38 3.76
C ILE A 11 -2.36 3.06 3.34
N GLY A 12 -2.75 2.21 4.29
CA GLY A 12 -3.49 0.97 4.00
C GLY A 12 -4.81 1.23 3.30
N ALA A 13 -5.56 2.26 3.71
CA ALA A 13 -6.82 2.65 3.07
C ALA A 13 -6.61 3.17 1.64
N ILE A 14 -5.63 4.05 1.43
CA ILE A 14 -5.28 4.57 0.09
C ILE A 14 -4.86 3.43 -0.83
N GLN A 15 -4.04 2.51 -0.34
CA GLN A 15 -3.58 1.37 -1.13
C GLN A 15 -4.71 0.39 -1.47
N GLY A 16 -5.60 0.09 -0.52
CA GLY A 16 -6.76 -0.77 -0.77
C GLY A 16 -7.73 -0.19 -1.81
N ILE A 17 -7.98 1.13 -1.77
CA ILE A 17 -8.83 1.80 -2.77
C ILE A 17 -8.14 1.83 -4.14
N THR A 18 -6.86 2.25 -4.19
CA THR A 18 -6.12 2.40 -5.46
C THR A 18 -5.82 1.08 -6.16
N GLU A 19 -5.83 -0.06 -5.46
CA GLU A 19 -5.68 -1.39 -6.07
C GLU A 19 -6.94 -1.84 -6.84
N LEU A 20 -8.12 -1.36 -6.42
CA LEU A 20 -9.40 -1.69 -7.08
C LEU A 20 -9.62 -0.91 -8.38
N PHE A 21 -8.89 0.18 -8.60
CA PHE A 21 -8.94 0.99 -9.80
C PHE A 21 -7.61 0.88 -10.57
N PRO A 22 -7.61 0.75 -11.91
CA PRO A 22 -6.38 0.59 -12.69
C PRO A 22 -5.64 1.94 -12.86
N ILE A 23 -5.24 2.56 -11.74
CA ILE A 23 -4.62 3.89 -11.67
C ILE A 23 -3.15 3.86 -11.24
N SER A 24 -2.49 2.70 -11.33
CA SER A 24 -1.09 2.49 -10.91
C SER A 24 -0.84 2.82 -9.42
N SER A 25 -1.02 1.81 -8.56
CA SER A 25 -0.76 1.92 -7.12
C SER A 25 0.71 2.25 -6.81
N LEU A 26 1.65 1.69 -7.59
CA LEU A 26 3.09 1.89 -7.43
C LEU A 26 3.54 3.31 -7.82
N GLY A 27 2.92 3.91 -8.84
CA GLY A 27 3.19 5.29 -9.22
C GLY A 27 2.80 6.28 -8.12
N HIS A 28 1.64 6.11 -7.51
CA HIS A 28 1.18 6.96 -6.41
C HIS A 28 1.97 6.72 -5.12
N ALA A 29 2.33 5.46 -4.82
CA ALA A 29 3.11 5.10 -3.63
C ALA A 29 4.56 5.61 -3.66
N VAL A 30 5.12 5.92 -4.84
CA VAL A 30 6.48 6.50 -4.97
C VAL A 30 6.44 8.01 -5.19
N LEU A 31 5.57 8.50 -6.08
CA LEU A 31 5.56 9.92 -6.46
C LEU A 31 4.95 10.83 -5.39
N VAL A 32 3.90 10.37 -4.68
CA VAL A 32 3.28 11.19 -3.62
C VAL A 32 4.25 11.42 -2.45
N PRO A 33 4.93 10.39 -1.90
CA PRO A 33 5.91 10.62 -0.83
C PRO A 33 7.13 11.45 -1.28
N ALA A 34 7.57 11.26 -2.53
CA ALA A 34 8.65 12.05 -3.11
C ALA A 34 8.28 13.55 -3.24
N TRP A 35 7.02 13.86 -3.59
CA TRP A 35 6.54 15.23 -3.73
C TRP A 35 6.26 15.91 -2.38
N VAL A 36 5.78 15.16 -1.39
CA VAL A 36 5.54 15.65 -0.02
C VAL A 36 6.86 15.92 0.73
N GLY A 37 7.91 15.15 0.45
CA GLY A 37 9.24 15.35 1.03
C GLY A 37 9.35 14.93 2.51
N GLY A 38 10.51 15.19 3.11
CA GLY A 38 10.79 14.86 4.52
C GLY A 38 10.76 13.36 4.81
N GLN A 39 10.10 12.98 5.91
CA GLN A 39 10.05 11.57 6.37
C GLN A 39 9.33 10.64 5.38
N TRP A 40 8.42 11.18 4.55
CA TRP A 40 7.69 10.42 3.53
C TRP A 40 8.61 10.02 2.37
N SER A 41 9.44 10.94 1.89
CA SER A 41 10.45 10.65 0.86
C SER A 41 11.49 9.64 1.38
N ASN A 42 11.95 9.79 2.62
CA ASN A 42 12.91 8.86 3.24
C ASN A 42 12.34 7.44 3.34
N PHE A 43 11.04 7.29 3.62
CA PHE A 43 10.39 5.98 3.63
C PHE A 43 10.46 5.28 2.26
N THR A 44 10.38 6.01 1.16
CA THR A 44 10.44 5.41 -0.19
C THR A 44 11.86 5.27 -0.75
N THR A 45 12.83 6.03 -0.24
CA THR A 45 14.18 6.14 -0.82
C THR A 45 15.27 5.44 -0.01
N ASP A 46 15.07 5.25 1.30
CA ASP A 46 16.03 4.54 2.16
C ASP A 46 16.00 3.02 1.85
N PRO A 47 17.13 2.41 1.44
CA PRO A 47 17.21 0.96 1.18
C PRO A 47 16.88 0.09 2.41
N ASN A 48 17.05 0.62 3.62
CA ASN A 48 16.74 -0.08 4.87
C ASN A 48 15.30 0.17 5.34
N SER A 49 14.53 0.95 4.58
CA SER A 49 13.12 1.18 4.85
C SER A 49 12.31 -0.11 4.69
N PRO A 50 11.29 -0.35 5.54
CA PRO A 50 10.36 -1.45 5.35
C PRO A 50 9.38 -1.23 4.19
N TYR A 51 9.55 -0.19 3.35
CA TYR A 51 8.62 0.15 2.26
C TYR A 51 8.28 -1.01 1.33
N LEU A 52 9.28 -1.78 0.88
CA LEU A 52 9.03 -2.95 0.03
C LEU A 52 8.20 -4.01 0.74
N VAL A 53 8.56 -4.33 1.98
CA VAL A 53 7.85 -5.32 2.80
C VAL A 53 6.42 -4.86 3.09
N ALA A 54 6.22 -3.58 3.40
CA ALA A 54 4.91 -2.97 3.61
C ALA A 54 4.06 -3.02 2.32
N THR A 55 4.65 -2.72 1.17
CA THR A 55 3.96 -2.76 -0.14
C THR A 55 3.51 -4.18 -0.50
N ILE A 56 4.36 -5.19 -0.26
CA ILE A 56 4.04 -6.60 -0.48
C ILE A 56 2.91 -7.05 0.45
N ALA A 57 3.00 -6.68 1.74
CA ALA A 57 1.98 -7.03 2.73
C ALA A 57 0.61 -6.42 2.36
N LEU A 58 0.59 -5.15 1.94
CA LEU A 58 -0.62 -4.47 1.51
C LEU A 58 -1.22 -5.09 0.24
N HIS A 59 -0.41 -5.43 -0.76
CA HIS A 59 -0.91 -6.15 -1.95
C HIS A 59 -1.47 -7.52 -1.60
N THR A 60 -0.79 -8.26 -0.72
CA THR A 60 -1.24 -9.58 -0.26
C THR A 60 -2.57 -9.48 0.46
N ALA A 61 -2.76 -8.45 1.30
CA ALA A 61 -4.02 -8.18 1.98
C ALA A 61 -5.15 -7.86 0.98
N SER A 62 -4.89 -7.03 -0.03
CA SER A 62 -5.87 -6.73 -1.09
C SER A 62 -6.24 -7.97 -1.90
N ALA A 63 -5.27 -8.79 -2.28
CA ALA A 63 -5.51 -10.06 -2.98
C ALA A 63 -6.33 -11.04 -2.13
N LEU A 64 -5.99 -11.17 -0.84
CA LEU A 64 -6.74 -11.99 0.10
C LEU A 64 -8.19 -11.49 0.27
N ALA A 65 -8.38 -10.16 0.38
CA ALA A 65 -9.71 -9.57 0.47
C ALA A 65 -10.56 -9.91 -0.78
N LEU A 66 -10.00 -9.77 -1.98
CA LEU A 66 -10.66 -10.15 -3.22
C LEU A 66 -10.98 -11.65 -3.26
N PHE A 67 -10.04 -12.50 -2.85
CA PHE A 67 -10.25 -13.94 -2.78
C PHE A 67 -11.42 -14.30 -1.84
N ILE A 68 -11.50 -13.68 -0.66
CA ILE A 68 -12.58 -13.91 0.32
C ILE A 68 -13.93 -13.41 -0.20
N VAL A 69 -13.97 -12.22 -0.81
CA VAL A 69 -15.20 -11.61 -1.36
C VAL A 69 -15.74 -12.45 -2.50
N PHE A 70 -14.87 -12.86 -3.43
CA PHE A 70 -15.27 -13.64 -4.60
C PHE A 70 -15.21 -15.16 -4.38
N ARG A 71 -14.96 -15.65 -3.15
CA ARG A 71 -14.78 -17.09 -2.87
C ARG A 71 -15.88 -18.00 -3.45
N LYS A 72 -17.13 -17.56 -3.44
CA LYS A 72 -18.26 -18.34 -4.00
C LYS A 72 -18.19 -18.42 -5.52
N ARG A 73 -17.86 -17.30 -6.18
CA ARG A 73 -17.62 -17.23 -7.63
C ARG A 73 -16.46 -18.13 -8.05
N TRP A 74 -15.46 -18.28 -7.20
CA TRP A 74 -14.31 -19.16 -7.44
C TRP A 74 -14.64 -20.64 -7.21
N ALA A 75 -15.56 -20.94 -6.27
CA ALA A 75 -15.95 -22.31 -5.94
C ALA A 75 -16.98 -22.94 -6.90
N GLY A 76 -17.66 -22.15 -7.74
CA GLY A 76 -18.70 -22.59 -8.68
C GLY A 76 -20.02 -21.91 -8.45
#